data_AF-A0A357EAF6-F1
#
_entry.id   AF-A0A357EAF6-F1
#
_cell.length_a   1.000
_cell.length_b   1.000
_cell.length_c   1.000
_cell.angle_alpha   90.00
_cell.angle_beta   90.00
_cell.angle_gamma   90.00
#
_symmetry.space_group_name_H-M   'P 1'
#
loop_
_entity.id
_entity.type
_entity.pdbx_description
1 polymer ?
#
loop_
_entity_poly.entity_id
_entity_poly.type
_entity_poly.pdbx_seq_one_letter_code
_entity_poly.pdbx_strand_id
1 'polypeptide(L)'
;MIIRLVFFLGLLTTAGCGSQIRNVPVANIIMVNADGQPVNPARNIECEKDSHGICDSRHSIFRNYKSYEEGKDYHDKEGEACGPKEVKNYPDHIIRVMDCVEAYKTNNRGRSNSILIHIHGGLNFQVDSVERAAELYLDILKGGSYPIFINWQSSFFPSYWNHLTHIRQGEDWSQGTWSRYGAYVTAPFYLAADLARAAIRLPTAAFFQARNDLETVPWLSWFHSEDLVLAQQTVFEELCSRKKHGDNNVAHALEEYSRILDKSSAGCEKVEGTRQPDFGNLWLGVDETTGWEYFEGSIKYILTLPTKLVSAPVIDALGTSSWNVMLRSVSQLFHHDSRKVSHTGWGLSQNGTHDFSQTGALSVFFEELRRKICHDDKQSSDAAAPKSEKCANEDGWEITLVGHSMGAIIVNHIIREFGDLPIRNVVYMAAASTIQDYQDTIFPYLKKRNHWALPSDKSNLCSTDKKPPTSSIEREDVCVYHLMLHEAAESGEWLSDVLDPFPRGSLLVWLDNFLTHPLSRGDRRLGRFTNFILAAHHTPPELRRYINIVKFGVGDGVLSPQKHGEFGGKLEFWKPECWGEPADNPRNCYRGNGHY
;
A
#
# COMPACT_ATOMS: atom_id res chain seq x y z
N MET A 1 27.52 -21.30 -10.69
CA MET A 1 26.39 -22.07 -10.12
C MET A 1 25.31 -21.15 -9.55
N ILE A 2 25.66 -20.10 -8.79
CA ILE A 2 24.73 -19.07 -8.27
C ILE A 2 24.04 -18.27 -9.38
N ILE A 3 24.76 -17.88 -10.44
CA ILE A 3 24.17 -17.23 -11.62
C ILE A 3 23.18 -18.17 -12.34
N ARG A 4 23.45 -19.48 -12.35
CA ARG A 4 22.51 -20.47 -12.90
C ARG A 4 21.30 -20.68 -11.99
N LEU A 5 21.40 -20.45 -10.68
CA LEU A 5 20.28 -20.55 -9.74
C LEU A 5 19.37 -19.31 -9.81
N VAL A 6 19.95 -18.11 -9.97
CA VAL A 6 19.20 -16.87 -10.23
C VAL A 6 18.54 -16.92 -11.61
N PHE A 7 19.24 -17.45 -12.62
CA PHE A 7 18.62 -17.77 -13.90
C PHE A 7 17.59 -18.90 -13.79
N PHE A 8 17.79 -19.95 -12.99
CA PHE A 8 16.81 -21.03 -12.81
C PHE A 8 15.55 -20.57 -12.09
N LEU A 9 15.65 -19.65 -11.12
CA LEU A 9 14.51 -19.02 -10.45
C LEU A 9 13.79 -18.03 -11.38
N GLY A 10 14.54 -17.30 -12.22
CA GLY A 10 13.96 -16.53 -13.32
C GLY A 10 13.34 -17.40 -14.43
N LEU A 11 13.88 -18.60 -14.67
CA LEU A 11 13.39 -19.57 -15.66
C LEU A 11 12.21 -20.41 -15.15
N LEU A 12 12.05 -20.60 -13.84
CA LEU A 12 10.86 -21.26 -13.28
C LEU A 12 9.62 -20.35 -13.31
N THR A 13 9.79 -19.04 -13.52
CA THR A 13 8.73 -18.12 -13.95
C THR A 13 8.61 -17.99 -15.48
N THR A 14 9.41 -18.74 -16.27
CA THR A 14 9.36 -18.66 -17.73
C THR A 14 8.54 -19.79 -18.34
N ALA A 15 7.27 -19.49 -18.57
CA ALA A 15 6.72 -19.76 -19.88
C ALA A 15 6.58 -18.41 -20.59
N GLY A 16 7.17 -18.27 -21.77
CA GLY A 16 6.95 -17.13 -22.65
C GLY A 16 5.52 -17.13 -23.23
N CYS A 17 4.52 -17.05 -22.36
CA CYS A 17 3.13 -16.85 -22.72
C CYS A 17 2.75 -15.45 -22.22
N GLY A 18 2.39 -14.55 -23.13
CA GLY A 18 1.71 -13.34 -22.70
C GLY A 18 0.42 -13.74 -21.96
N SER A 19 0.17 -13.16 -20.78
CA SER A 19 -1.07 -13.39 -20.06
C SER A 19 -2.22 -12.75 -20.83
N GLN A 20 -3.31 -13.51 -20.98
CA GLN A 20 -4.50 -13.00 -21.66
C GLN A 20 -5.41 -12.27 -20.68
N ILE A 21 -5.15 -10.99 -20.43
CA ILE A 21 -5.99 -10.15 -19.56
C ILE A 21 -7.21 -9.71 -20.38
N ARG A 22 -8.40 -10.18 -20.04
CA ARG A 22 -9.62 -9.78 -20.77
C ARG A 22 -10.20 -8.51 -20.16
N ASN A 23 -10.56 -7.55 -21.01
CA ASN A 23 -11.27 -6.32 -20.65
C ASN A 23 -10.54 -5.45 -19.61
N VAL A 24 -9.39 -4.91 -20.02
CA VAL A 24 -8.66 -3.93 -19.19
C VAL A 24 -9.51 -2.66 -19.03
N PRO A 25 -9.81 -2.22 -17.79
CA PRO A 25 -10.60 -1.02 -17.55
C PRO A 25 -9.69 0.22 -17.64
N VAL A 26 -9.38 0.65 -18.87
CA VAL A 26 -8.40 1.71 -19.13
C VAL A 26 -8.77 3.01 -18.42
N ALA A 27 -10.04 3.44 -18.47
CA ALA A 27 -10.50 4.66 -17.79
C ALA A 27 -10.55 4.57 -16.25
N ASN A 28 -10.17 3.43 -15.66
CA ASN A 28 -10.03 3.26 -14.23
C ASN A 28 -8.56 3.18 -13.79
N ILE A 29 -7.58 3.24 -14.72
CA ILE A 29 -6.17 3.04 -14.39
C ILE A 29 -5.35 4.30 -14.75
N ILE A 30 -4.66 4.84 -13.74
CA ILE A 30 -3.60 5.83 -13.92
C ILE A 30 -2.27 5.10 -13.82
N MET A 31 -1.51 5.04 -14.92
CA MET A 31 -0.32 4.21 -14.99
C MET A 31 0.95 5.02 -15.30
N VAL A 32 1.99 4.81 -14.50
CA VAL A 32 3.27 5.52 -14.61
C VAL A 32 4.43 4.51 -14.57
N ASN A 33 5.48 4.75 -15.37
CA ASN A 33 6.68 3.91 -15.39
C ASN A 33 7.70 4.31 -14.30
N ALA A 34 8.85 3.62 -14.24
CA ALA A 34 9.89 3.87 -13.23
C ALA A 34 10.50 5.27 -13.30
N ASP A 35 10.40 5.91 -14.46
CA ASP A 35 10.98 7.22 -14.74
C ASP A 35 9.97 8.36 -14.55
N GLY A 36 8.76 8.07 -14.07
CA GLY A 36 7.72 9.08 -13.86
C GLY A 36 6.91 9.42 -15.11
N GLN A 37 7.11 8.71 -16.23
CA GLN A 37 6.38 8.96 -17.46
C GLN A 37 5.03 8.21 -17.48
N PRO A 38 3.95 8.86 -17.90
CA PRO A 38 2.66 8.20 -18.05
C PRO A 38 2.70 7.20 -19.21
N VAL A 39 2.19 6.00 -18.94
CA VAL A 39 2.15 4.90 -19.92
C VAL A 39 0.72 4.41 -20.11
N ASN A 40 0.43 3.87 -21.29
CA ASN A 40 -0.92 3.40 -21.61
C ASN A 40 -1.10 1.94 -21.09
N PRO A 41 -2.07 1.67 -20.20
CA PRO A 41 -2.27 0.35 -19.59
C PRO A 41 -2.77 -0.73 -20.56
N ALA A 42 -3.18 -0.37 -21.78
CA ALA A 42 -3.52 -1.33 -22.85
C ALA A 42 -2.31 -1.69 -23.74
N ARG A 43 -1.19 -0.95 -23.67
CA ARG A 43 -0.08 -1.05 -24.64
C ARG A 43 1.17 -1.72 -24.07
N ASN A 44 1.08 -3.03 -23.84
CA ASN A 44 2.22 -3.86 -23.41
C ASN A 44 2.86 -4.68 -24.55
N ILE A 45 2.06 -5.46 -25.29
CA ILE A 45 2.52 -6.23 -26.46
C ILE A 45 2.15 -5.49 -27.75
N GLU A 46 2.96 -5.67 -28.81
CA GLU A 46 2.65 -5.15 -30.14
C GLU A 46 1.37 -5.79 -30.67
N CYS A 47 0.41 -4.91 -30.96
CA CYS A 47 -0.90 -5.21 -31.50
C CYS A 47 -0.81 -5.87 -32.89
N GLU A 48 -0.86 -7.20 -32.94
CA GLU A 48 -1.28 -7.89 -34.16
C GLU A 48 -2.81 -7.96 -34.09
N LYS A 49 -3.50 -7.12 -34.89
CA LYS A 49 -4.97 -7.11 -34.94
C LYS A 49 -5.44 -8.53 -35.22
N ASP A 50 -6.23 -9.10 -34.33
CA ASP A 50 -6.94 -10.35 -34.63
C ASP A 50 -8.02 -10.10 -35.70
N SER A 51 -8.67 -11.15 -36.18
CA SER A 51 -9.72 -11.07 -37.21
C SER A 51 -10.93 -10.18 -36.83
N HIS A 52 -11.00 -9.70 -35.58
CA HIS A 52 -12.04 -8.81 -35.06
C HIS A 52 -11.51 -7.42 -34.67
N GLY A 53 -10.21 -7.14 -34.88
CA GLY A 53 -9.59 -5.84 -34.62
C GLY A 53 -9.38 -5.52 -33.13
N ILE A 54 -9.40 -6.50 -32.23
CA ILE A 54 -9.36 -6.28 -30.78
C ILE A 54 -7.90 -6.28 -30.28
N CYS A 55 -7.50 -5.21 -29.58
CA CYS A 55 -6.10 -4.85 -29.35
C CYS A 55 -5.73 -4.66 -27.87
N ASP A 56 -6.28 -5.49 -26.98
CA ASP A 56 -6.38 -5.13 -25.56
C ASP A 56 -6.48 -6.38 -24.66
N SER A 57 -5.68 -7.41 -24.96
CA SER A 57 -5.73 -8.66 -24.20
C SER A 57 -4.43 -9.43 -24.10
N ARG A 58 -3.28 -8.90 -24.52
CA ARG A 58 -2.02 -9.63 -24.41
C ARG A 58 -0.99 -8.76 -23.72
N HIS A 59 -0.52 -9.22 -22.56
CA HIS A 59 0.47 -8.53 -21.75
C HIS A 59 1.65 -9.47 -21.48
N SER A 60 2.85 -8.93 -21.42
CA SER A 60 4.09 -9.64 -21.14
C SER A 60 4.82 -8.94 -20.01
N ILE A 61 5.16 -9.70 -18.98
CA ILE A 61 6.03 -9.23 -17.89
C ILE A 61 7.43 -8.80 -18.38
N PHE A 62 7.82 -9.22 -19.58
CA PHE A 62 9.12 -8.91 -20.19
C PHE A 62 9.09 -7.69 -21.12
N ARG A 63 7.92 -7.14 -21.44
CA ARG A 63 7.80 -5.92 -22.24
C ARG A 63 7.34 -4.77 -21.36
N ASN A 64 8.00 -3.63 -21.51
CA ASN A 64 7.57 -2.39 -20.88
C ASN A 64 6.32 -1.86 -21.57
N TYR A 65 5.44 -1.23 -20.79
CA TYR A 65 4.33 -0.48 -21.33
C TYR A 65 4.82 0.75 -22.09
N LYS A 66 4.22 1.03 -23.24
CA LYS A 66 4.59 2.18 -24.08
C LYS A 66 4.03 3.48 -23.50
N SER A 67 4.80 4.56 -23.61
CA SER A 67 4.33 5.90 -23.24
C SER A 67 3.19 6.36 -24.15
N TYR A 68 2.40 7.33 -23.68
CA TYR A 68 1.35 7.93 -24.50
C TYR A 68 1.92 8.67 -25.72
N GLU A 69 3.12 9.26 -25.63
CA GLU A 69 3.74 10.00 -26.74
C GLU A 69 4.30 9.11 -27.87
N GLU A 70 4.73 7.89 -27.53
CA GLU A 70 5.17 6.85 -28.48
C GLU A 70 3.96 6.10 -29.12
N GLY A 71 2.74 6.61 -28.92
CA GLY A 71 1.49 5.87 -29.07
C GLY A 71 0.46 6.36 -30.05
N LYS A 72 0.83 7.25 -30.97
CA LYS A 72 -0.09 8.04 -31.80
C LYS A 72 -1.11 7.25 -32.65
N ASP A 73 -0.98 5.93 -32.79
CA ASP A 73 -1.83 5.08 -33.66
C ASP A 73 -2.79 4.13 -32.90
N TYR A 74 -2.98 4.31 -31.59
CA TYR A 74 -3.87 3.47 -30.79
C TYR A 74 -5.24 4.12 -30.61
N HIS A 75 -6.29 3.47 -31.12
CA HIS A 75 -7.67 3.80 -30.82
C HIS A 75 -8.16 2.85 -29.73
N ASP A 76 -8.58 3.40 -28.60
CA ASP A 76 -9.24 2.60 -27.57
C ASP A 76 -10.55 2.01 -28.10
N LYS A 77 -10.94 0.86 -27.55
CA LYS A 77 -12.21 0.19 -27.90
C LYS A 77 -13.38 1.18 -27.82
N GLU A 78 -14.33 1.05 -28.75
CA GLU A 78 -15.69 1.60 -28.67
C GLU A 78 -16.54 1.00 -27.52
N GLY A 79 -15.92 0.40 -26.51
CA GLY A 79 -16.56 -0.40 -25.47
C GLY A 79 -16.71 0.27 -24.10
N GLU A 80 -15.98 1.36 -23.82
CA GLU A 80 -16.25 2.17 -22.63
C GLU A 80 -17.30 3.23 -22.98
N ALA A 81 -18.38 3.30 -22.20
CA ALA A 81 -19.54 4.13 -22.50
C ALA A 81 -19.31 5.65 -22.26
N CYS A 82 -18.10 6.06 -21.88
CA CYS A 82 -17.77 7.39 -21.39
C CYS A 82 -16.41 7.87 -21.94
N GLY A 83 -16.25 9.20 -22.02
CA GLY A 83 -15.03 9.85 -22.48
C GLY A 83 -14.84 9.93 -24.00
N PRO A 84 -13.72 10.52 -24.46
CA PRO A 84 -13.39 10.61 -25.88
C PRO A 84 -13.14 9.22 -26.47
N LYS A 85 -13.62 9.01 -27.71
CA LYS A 85 -13.39 7.76 -28.46
C LYS A 85 -11.92 7.50 -28.81
N GLU A 86 -11.11 8.55 -28.84
CA GLU A 86 -9.71 8.50 -29.23
C GLU A 86 -8.84 9.17 -28.15
N VAL A 87 -7.86 8.44 -27.62
CA VAL A 87 -6.93 8.90 -26.58
C VAL A 87 -5.53 8.98 -27.18
N LYS A 88 -5.07 10.18 -27.55
CA LYS A 88 -3.78 10.36 -28.26
C LYS A 88 -2.63 10.63 -27.32
N ASN A 89 -2.91 11.19 -26.16
CA ASN A 89 -1.92 11.65 -25.20
C ASN A 89 -2.45 11.46 -23.77
N TYR A 90 -1.58 11.70 -22.79
CA TYR A 90 -1.96 11.55 -21.38
C TYR A 90 -3.07 12.51 -20.94
N PRO A 91 -3.09 13.80 -21.33
CA PRO A 91 -4.24 14.67 -21.09
C PRO A 91 -5.58 14.14 -21.58
N ASP A 92 -5.66 13.57 -22.79
CA ASP A 92 -6.90 12.97 -23.31
C ASP A 92 -7.34 11.80 -22.42
N HIS A 93 -6.38 11.04 -21.87
CA HIS A 93 -6.65 9.98 -20.92
C HIS A 93 -7.22 10.51 -19.60
N ILE A 94 -6.66 11.59 -19.06
CA ILE A 94 -7.19 12.23 -17.85
C ILE A 94 -8.61 12.73 -18.08
N ILE A 95 -8.88 13.39 -19.21
CA ILE A 95 -10.24 13.82 -19.59
C ILE A 95 -11.19 12.63 -19.63
N ARG A 96 -10.78 11.51 -20.24
CA ARG A 96 -11.57 10.27 -20.27
C ARG A 96 -11.90 9.76 -18.87
N VAL A 97 -10.92 9.69 -17.97
CA VAL A 97 -11.14 9.26 -16.58
C VAL A 97 -12.17 10.18 -15.90
N MET A 98 -12.05 11.50 -16.05
CA MET A 98 -12.98 12.46 -15.45
C MET A 98 -14.39 12.36 -16.05
N ASP A 99 -14.52 12.15 -17.36
CA ASP A 99 -15.81 11.95 -18.02
C ASP A 99 -16.48 10.66 -17.55
N CYS A 100 -15.71 9.60 -17.29
CA CYS A 100 -16.22 8.36 -16.75
C CYS A 100 -16.65 8.47 -15.28
N VAL A 101 -15.96 9.27 -14.48
CA VAL A 101 -16.39 9.64 -13.12
C VAL A 101 -17.73 10.39 -13.17
N GLU A 102 -17.91 11.35 -14.09
CA GLU A 102 -19.18 12.07 -14.25
C GLU A 102 -20.30 11.14 -14.77
N ALA A 103 -19.99 10.26 -15.72
CA ALA A 103 -20.93 9.26 -16.22
C ALA A 103 -21.41 8.33 -15.09
N TYR A 104 -20.53 7.95 -14.17
CA TYR A 104 -20.89 7.18 -12.99
C TYR A 104 -21.90 7.91 -12.10
N LYS A 105 -21.66 9.20 -11.81
CA LYS A 105 -22.58 10.06 -11.03
C LYS A 105 -23.95 10.16 -11.70
N THR A 106 -23.99 10.43 -13.01
CA THR A 106 -25.26 10.56 -13.75
C THR A 106 -26.06 9.26 -13.81
N ASN A 107 -25.39 8.11 -13.91
CA ASN A 107 -26.04 6.80 -13.93
C ASN A 107 -26.50 6.31 -12.54
N ASN A 108 -25.93 6.83 -11.45
CA ASN A 108 -26.24 6.43 -10.08
C ASN A 108 -27.00 7.50 -9.28
N ARG A 109 -27.87 8.29 -9.94
CA ARG A 109 -28.69 9.32 -9.28
C ARG A 109 -29.43 8.75 -8.06
N GLY A 110 -29.14 9.30 -6.88
CA GLY A 110 -29.74 8.89 -5.60
C GLY A 110 -28.86 8.03 -4.70
N ARG A 111 -27.64 7.66 -5.13
CA ARG A 111 -26.58 7.07 -4.29
C ARG A 111 -25.51 8.11 -3.94
N SER A 112 -24.70 7.83 -2.92
CA SER A 112 -23.54 8.66 -2.56
C SER A 112 -22.50 8.67 -3.69
N ASN A 113 -21.98 9.85 -4.01
CA ASN A 113 -20.94 10.02 -5.03
C ASN A 113 -19.59 9.60 -4.44
N SER A 114 -19.26 8.32 -4.51
CA SER A 114 -18.05 7.76 -3.89
C SER A 114 -16.99 7.41 -4.93
N ILE A 115 -15.74 7.79 -4.67
CA ILE A 115 -14.56 7.36 -5.44
C ILE A 115 -13.66 6.55 -4.50
N LEU A 116 -13.21 5.39 -4.96
CA LEU A 116 -12.19 4.60 -4.27
C LEU A 116 -10.90 4.65 -5.08
N ILE A 117 -9.84 5.21 -4.50
CA ILE A 117 -8.51 5.25 -5.10
C ILE A 117 -7.67 4.16 -4.45
N HIS A 118 -7.38 3.10 -5.21
CA HIS A 118 -6.54 1.99 -4.77
C HIS A 118 -5.12 2.14 -5.30
N ILE A 119 -4.15 2.14 -4.39
CA ILE A 119 -2.73 2.25 -4.70
C ILE A 119 -2.04 0.97 -4.22
N HIS A 120 -1.50 0.21 -5.17
CA HIS A 120 -0.89 -1.08 -4.88
C HIS A 120 0.49 -0.95 -4.19
N GLY A 121 0.93 -2.05 -3.59
CA GLY A 121 2.22 -2.19 -2.91
C GLY A 121 3.43 -2.37 -3.82
N GLY A 122 4.60 -2.52 -3.19
CA GLY A 122 5.84 -2.91 -3.85
C GLY A 122 5.83 -4.37 -4.32
N LEU A 123 6.84 -4.76 -5.11
CA LEU A 123 7.04 -6.09 -5.67
C LEU A 123 6.01 -6.55 -6.70
N ASN A 124 5.15 -5.65 -7.20
CA ASN A 124 4.19 -6.00 -8.24
C ASN A 124 4.76 -5.68 -9.62
N PHE A 125 4.63 -6.64 -10.56
CA PHE A 125 4.82 -6.31 -11.96
C PHE A 125 3.69 -5.39 -12.43
N GLN A 126 4.02 -4.51 -13.37
CA GLN A 126 3.04 -3.64 -14.01
C GLN A 126 1.91 -4.42 -14.71
N VAL A 127 2.16 -5.66 -15.10
CA VAL A 127 1.14 -6.55 -15.67
C VAL A 127 0.19 -7.04 -14.57
N ASP A 128 0.72 -7.48 -13.43
CA ASP A 128 -0.07 -7.96 -12.29
C ASP A 128 -1.00 -6.87 -11.75
N SER A 129 -0.56 -5.60 -11.74
CA SER A 129 -1.39 -4.49 -11.29
C SER A 129 -2.53 -4.15 -12.28
N VAL A 130 -2.33 -4.40 -13.58
CA VAL A 130 -3.40 -4.28 -14.59
C VAL A 130 -4.37 -5.45 -14.49
N GLU A 131 -3.86 -6.67 -14.28
CA GLU A 131 -4.69 -7.87 -14.05
C GLU A 131 -5.58 -7.68 -12.81
N ARG A 132 -5.00 -7.20 -11.70
CA ARG A 132 -5.76 -6.88 -10.49
C ARG A 132 -6.84 -5.83 -10.72
N ALA A 133 -6.55 -4.78 -11.48
CA ALA A 133 -7.56 -3.78 -11.82
C ALA A 133 -8.71 -4.41 -12.61
N ALA A 134 -8.41 -5.28 -13.59
CA ALA A 134 -9.42 -6.00 -14.37
C ALA A 134 -10.27 -6.97 -13.53
N GLU A 135 -9.69 -7.59 -12.50
CA GLU A 135 -10.41 -8.46 -11.56
C GLU A 135 -11.32 -7.68 -10.59
N LEU A 136 -10.90 -6.48 -10.17
CA LEU A 136 -11.55 -5.75 -9.07
C LEU A 136 -12.56 -4.69 -9.52
N TYR A 137 -12.38 -4.07 -10.69
CA TYR A 137 -13.13 -2.86 -11.03
C TYR A 137 -14.66 -3.05 -10.99
N LEU A 138 -15.18 -4.17 -11.50
CA LEU A 138 -16.62 -4.43 -11.50
C LEU A 138 -17.18 -4.63 -10.09
N ASP A 139 -16.41 -5.26 -9.21
CA ASP A 139 -16.88 -5.55 -7.86
C ASP A 139 -16.85 -4.30 -6.97
N ILE A 140 -15.87 -3.42 -7.17
CA ILE A 140 -15.84 -2.10 -6.52
C ILE A 140 -16.98 -1.22 -7.05
N LEU A 141 -17.22 -1.21 -8.37
CA LEU A 141 -18.35 -0.49 -8.98
C LEU A 141 -19.69 -0.97 -8.42
N LYS A 142 -19.90 -2.29 -8.30
CA LYS A 142 -21.10 -2.87 -7.66
C LYS A 142 -21.18 -2.52 -6.17
N GLY A 143 -20.04 -2.37 -5.51
CA GLY A 143 -19.90 -1.95 -4.12
C GLY A 143 -20.35 -0.51 -3.86
N GLY A 144 -20.56 0.30 -4.90
CA GLY A 144 -21.09 1.66 -4.77
C GLY A 144 -20.04 2.76 -4.80
N SER A 145 -18.83 2.46 -5.29
CA SER A 145 -17.77 3.46 -5.51
C SER A 145 -17.20 3.34 -6.91
N TYR A 146 -16.80 4.45 -7.52
CA TYR A 146 -16.04 4.45 -8.76
C TYR A 146 -14.56 4.12 -8.47
N PRO A 147 -14.00 3.01 -8.98
CA PRO A 147 -12.62 2.62 -8.71
C PRO A 147 -11.64 3.39 -9.58
N ILE A 148 -10.55 3.86 -8.98
CA ILE A 148 -9.37 4.39 -9.66
C ILE A 148 -8.15 3.65 -9.12
N PHE A 149 -7.39 3.01 -10.01
CA PHE A 149 -6.19 2.26 -9.69
C PHE A 149 -4.96 3.08 -10.07
N ILE A 150 -4.09 3.35 -9.09
CA ILE A 150 -2.80 3.99 -9.32
C ILE A 150 -1.75 2.90 -9.48
N ASN A 151 -1.34 2.70 -10.72
CA ASN A 151 -0.39 1.67 -11.12
C ASN A 151 0.97 2.28 -11.41
N TRP A 152 2.00 1.81 -10.71
CA TRP A 152 3.36 2.34 -10.84
C TRP A 152 4.38 1.20 -10.92
N GLN A 153 5.57 1.48 -11.47
CA GLN A 153 6.61 0.46 -11.59
C GLN A 153 7.22 0.15 -10.22
N SER A 154 6.79 -0.96 -9.64
CA SER A 154 7.15 -1.39 -8.28
C SER A 154 7.87 -2.75 -8.25
N SER A 155 8.28 -3.27 -9.40
CA SER A 155 8.83 -4.62 -9.52
C SER A 155 10.24 -4.69 -8.92
N PHE A 156 10.54 -5.77 -8.18
CA PHE A 156 11.85 -5.98 -7.55
C PHE A 156 13.00 -6.01 -8.57
N PHE A 157 12.99 -6.99 -9.47
CA PHE A 157 14.10 -7.23 -10.40
C PHE A 157 14.28 -6.11 -11.43
N PRO A 158 13.22 -5.57 -12.08
CA PRO A 158 13.33 -4.38 -12.90
C PRO A 158 13.92 -3.18 -12.16
N SER A 159 13.55 -2.93 -10.91
CA SER A 159 14.15 -1.86 -10.09
C SER A 159 15.63 -2.11 -9.82
N TYR A 160 16.04 -3.35 -9.52
CA TYR A 160 17.45 -3.68 -9.38
C TYR A 160 18.23 -3.50 -10.70
N TRP A 161 17.64 -3.91 -11.81
CA TRP A 161 18.26 -3.73 -13.12
C TRP A 161 18.47 -2.25 -13.43
N ASN A 162 17.48 -1.42 -13.15
CA ASN A 162 17.57 0.04 -13.28
C ASN A 162 18.65 0.63 -12.36
N HIS A 163 18.78 0.12 -11.13
CA HIS A 163 19.90 0.47 -10.24
C HIS A 163 21.25 0.16 -10.89
N LEU A 164 21.41 -1.03 -11.50
CA LEU A 164 22.67 -1.41 -12.12
C LEU A 164 22.97 -0.65 -13.41
N THR A 165 21.96 -0.30 -14.22
CA THR A 165 22.19 0.10 -15.61
C THR A 165 21.76 1.51 -15.98
N HIS A 166 20.96 2.18 -15.14
CA HIS A 166 20.38 3.48 -15.48
C HIS A 166 20.60 4.55 -14.39
N ILE A 167 20.44 4.21 -13.11
CA ILE A 167 20.37 5.20 -12.03
C ILE A 167 21.72 5.37 -11.32
N ARG A 168 22.22 6.60 -11.21
CA ARG A 168 23.44 6.94 -10.45
C ARG A 168 23.23 8.24 -9.67
N GLN A 169 23.48 8.21 -8.36
CA GLN A 169 23.41 9.39 -7.49
C GLN A 169 22.11 10.21 -7.64
N GLY A 170 20.97 9.54 -7.85
CA GLY A 170 19.67 10.18 -8.04
C GLY A 170 19.34 10.54 -9.50
N GLU A 171 20.33 10.55 -10.39
CA GLU A 171 20.15 10.88 -11.81
C GLU A 171 19.90 9.64 -12.68
N ASP A 172 19.04 9.80 -13.69
CA ASP A 172 18.93 8.84 -14.79
C ASP A 172 20.03 9.12 -15.84
N TRP A 173 21.04 8.26 -15.84
CA TRP A 173 22.18 8.36 -16.75
C TRP A 173 21.87 7.87 -18.16
N SER A 174 20.76 7.16 -18.39
CA SER A 174 20.39 6.67 -19.72
C SER A 174 20.03 7.79 -20.70
N GLN A 175 19.57 8.92 -20.16
CA GLN A 175 19.20 10.12 -20.93
C GLN A 175 20.34 11.13 -21.08
N GLY A 176 21.50 10.90 -20.45
CA GLY A 176 22.64 11.82 -20.55
C GLY A 176 23.55 11.52 -21.73
N THR A 177 23.87 12.55 -22.51
CA THR A 177 24.71 12.46 -23.73
C THR A 177 26.05 11.75 -23.51
N TRP A 178 26.71 12.00 -22.36
CA TRP A 178 28.01 11.40 -22.02
C TRP A 178 27.90 10.22 -21.04
N SER A 179 26.81 10.13 -20.29
CA SER A 179 26.64 9.15 -19.21
C SER A 179 25.88 7.88 -19.62
N ARG A 180 25.23 7.86 -20.80
CA ARG A 180 24.43 6.73 -21.30
C ARG A 180 25.18 5.39 -21.29
N TYR A 181 26.45 5.39 -21.70
CA TYR A 181 27.29 4.19 -21.64
C TYR A 181 28.00 4.02 -20.29
N GLY A 182 28.21 5.11 -19.56
CA GLY A 182 28.89 5.10 -18.26
C GLY A 182 28.15 4.29 -17.19
N ALA A 183 26.81 4.24 -17.25
CA ALA A 183 26.03 3.42 -16.34
C ALA A 183 26.31 1.92 -16.53
N TYR A 184 26.33 1.43 -17.79
CA TYR A 184 26.69 0.03 -18.09
C TYR A 184 28.14 -0.30 -17.73
N VAL A 185 29.07 0.62 -17.96
CA VAL A 185 30.49 0.43 -17.61
C VAL A 185 30.69 0.33 -16.10
N THR A 186 29.92 1.09 -15.32
CA THR A 186 30.02 1.08 -13.85
C THR A 186 29.25 -0.07 -13.19
N ALA A 187 28.30 -0.71 -13.91
CA ALA A 187 27.43 -1.75 -13.38
C ALA A 187 28.17 -2.90 -12.65
N PRO A 188 29.30 -3.45 -13.16
CA PRO A 188 30.02 -4.52 -12.46
C PRO A 188 30.57 -4.09 -11.11
N PHE A 189 30.98 -2.82 -10.96
CA PHE A 189 31.50 -2.29 -9.70
C PHE A 189 30.39 -2.10 -8.66
N TYR A 190 29.21 -1.64 -9.09
CA TYR A 190 28.03 -1.53 -8.23
C TYR A 190 27.56 -2.92 -7.77
N LEU A 191 27.46 -3.88 -8.69
CA LEU A 191 27.14 -5.27 -8.34
C LEU A 191 28.15 -5.84 -7.33
N ALA A 192 29.44 -5.63 -7.55
CA ALA A 192 30.47 -6.08 -6.62
C ALA A 192 30.34 -5.41 -5.24
N ALA A 193 30.03 -4.11 -5.19
CA ALA A 193 29.81 -3.37 -3.95
C ALA A 193 28.56 -3.84 -3.19
N ASP A 194 27.47 -4.14 -3.90
CA ASP A 194 26.23 -4.68 -3.31
C ASP A 194 26.47 -6.06 -2.71
N LEU A 195 27.14 -6.95 -3.45
CA LEU A 195 27.49 -8.29 -2.98
C LEU A 195 28.46 -8.24 -1.79
N ALA A 196 29.45 -7.34 -1.82
CA ALA A 196 30.38 -7.16 -0.71
C ALA A 196 29.66 -6.66 0.56
N ARG A 197 28.76 -5.68 0.43
CA ARG A 197 27.94 -5.20 1.55
C ARG A 197 27.10 -6.32 2.15
N ALA A 198 26.41 -7.11 1.33
CA ALA A 198 25.61 -8.22 1.83
C ALA A 198 26.44 -9.31 2.50
N ALA A 199 27.62 -9.65 1.95
CA ALA A 199 28.51 -10.63 2.55
C ALA A 199 29.00 -10.20 3.95
N ILE A 200 29.35 -8.91 4.10
CA ILE A 200 29.77 -8.33 5.39
C ILE A 200 28.63 -8.36 6.41
N ARG A 201 27.39 -8.18 5.95
CA ARG A 201 26.19 -8.08 6.80
C ARG A 201 25.50 -9.41 7.07
N LEU A 202 25.93 -10.49 6.42
CA LEU A 202 25.35 -11.82 6.56
C LEU A 202 25.21 -12.27 8.03
N PRO A 203 26.22 -12.12 8.91
CA PRO A 203 26.09 -12.60 10.29
C PRO A 203 24.99 -11.88 11.08
N THR A 204 24.88 -10.56 10.93
CA THR A 204 23.85 -9.78 11.63
C THR A 204 22.46 -10.04 11.05
N ALA A 205 22.34 -10.14 9.72
CA ALA A 205 21.10 -10.49 9.05
C ALA A 205 20.58 -11.88 9.48
N ALA A 206 21.45 -12.90 9.50
CA ALA A 206 21.08 -14.24 9.94
C ALA A 206 20.65 -14.28 11.41
N PHE A 207 21.30 -13.49 12.27
CA PHE A 207 20.91 -13.38 13.68
C PHE A 207 19.52 -12.77 13.84
N PHE A 208 19.22 -11.66 13.16
CA PHE A 208 17.90 -11.03 13.23
C PHE A 208 16.81 -11.93 12.66
N GLN A 209 17.11 -12.67 11.57
CA GLN A 209 16.19 -13.66 11.03
C GLN A 209 15.86 -14.74 12.06
N ALA A 210 16.89 -15.42 12.59
CA ALA A 210 16.71 -16.46 13.60
C ALA A 210 15.96 -15.96 14.83
N ARG A 211 16.25 -14.73 15.27
CA ARG A 211 15.52 -14.10 16.38
C ARG A 211 14.04 -13.89 16.04
N ASN A 212 13.70 -13.26 14.92
CA ASN A 212 12.30 -13.05 14.53
C ASN A 212 11.53 -14.37 14.42
N ASP A 213 12.17 -15.43 13.92
CA ASP A 213 11.57 -16.75 13.81
C ASP A 213 11.32 -17.38 15.19
N LEU A 214 12.26 -17.23 16.13
CA LEU A 214 12.08 -17.67 17.51
C LEU A 214 11.01 -16.86 18.25
N GLU A 215 10.81 -15.58 17.90
CA GLU A 215 9.73 -14.74 18.42
C GLU A 215 8.32 -15.26 18.06
N THR A 216 8.21 -16.13 17.04
CA THR A 216 6.93 -16.73 16.64
C THR A 216 6.51 -17.92 17.48
N VAL A 217 7.39 -18.44 18.35
CA VAL A 217 7.19 -19.70 19.06
C VAL A 217 6.74 -19.41 20.50
N PRO A 218 5.47 -19.62 20.87
CA PRO A 218 4.93 -19.14 22.14
C PRO A 218 5.63 -19.70 23.39
N TRP A 219 6.11 -20.95 23.35
CA TRP A 219 6.82 -21.57 24.48
C TRP A 219 8.30 -21.14 24.59
N LEU A 220 8.81 -20.35 23.64
CA LEU A 220 10.13 -19.75 23.66
C LEU A 220 10.06 -18.26 24.04
N SER A 221 9.23 -17.93 25.03
CA SER A 221 9.03 -16.55 25.49
C SER A 221 10.30 -15.85 25.99
N TRP A 222 11.30 -16.61 26.44
CA TRP A 222 12.65 -16.11 26.77
C TRP A 222 13.43 -15.49 25.59
N PHE A 223 13.02 -15.72 24.34
CA PHE A 223 13.62 -15.14 23.14
C PHE A 223 12.78 -13.99 22.59
N HIS A 224 11.62 -13.69 23.19
CA HIS A 224 10.80 -12.56 22.79
C HIS A 224 11.57 -11.24 22.94
N SER A 225 11.47 -10.37 21.95
CA SER A 225 12.04 -9.05 22.05
C SER A 225 11.36 -8.21 23.13
N GLU A 226 12.11 -7.32 23.77
CA GLU A 226 11.55 -6.33 24.70
C GLU A 226 10.43 -5.51 24.04
N ASP A 227 10.57 -5.19 22.75
CA ASP A 227 9.56 -4.49 21.96
C ASP A 227 8.26 -5.31 21.86
N LEU A 228 8.35 -6.61 21.50
CA LEU A 228 7.18 -7.49 21.41
C LEU A 228 6.49 -7.63 22.77
N VAL A 229 7.26 -7.87 23.84
CA VAL A 229 6.72 -7.98 25.21
C VAL A 229 6.04 -6.68 25.63
N LEU A 230 6.65 -5.53 25.36
CA LEU A 230 6.09 -4.22 25.69
C LEU A 230 4.80 -3.94 24.89
N ALA A 231 4.76 -4.32 23.61
CA ALA A 231 3.56 -4.21 22.80
C ALA A 231 2.42 -5.07 23.37
N GLN A 232 2.71 -6.34 23.71
CA GLN A 232 1.75 -7.26 24.32
C GLN A 232 1.24 -6.75 25.66
N GLN A 233 2.12 -6.20 26.52
CA GLN A 233 1.74 -5.57 27.77
C GLN A 233 0.83 -4.35 27.57
N THR A 234 1.14 -3.52 26.57
CA THR A 234 0.35 -2.33 26.22
C THR A 234 -1.07 -2.74 25.78
N VAL A 235 -1.19 -3.78 24.95
CA VAL A 235 -2.50 -4.32 24.54
C VAL A 235 -3.27 -4.88 25.73
N PHE A 236 -2.62 -5.69 26.58
CA PHE A 236 -3.25 -6.27 27.78
C PHE A 236 -3.86 -5.19 28.69
N GLU A 237 -3.16 -4.09 28.90
CA GLU A 237 -3.65 -2.99 29.73
C GLU A 237 -4.85 -2.26 29.14
N GLU A 238 -4.83 -2.06 27.82
CA GLU A 238 -5.94 -1.43 27.12
C GLU A 238 -7.21 -2.30 27.20
N LEU A 239 -7.06 -3.61 26.97
CA LEU A 239 -8.17 -4.57 27.10
C LEU A 239 -8.70 -4.62 28.55
N CYS A 240 -7.81 -4.58 29.54
CA CYS A 240 -8.21 -4.49 30.95
C CYS A 240 -8.95 -3.19 31.28
N SER A 241 -8.54 -2.06 30.70
CA SER A 241 -9.21 -0.77 30.83
C SER A 241 -10.64 -0.83 30.26
N ARG A 242 -10.78 -1.34 29.03
CA ARG A 242 -12.09 -1.52 28.37
C ARG A 242 -13.02 -2.45 29.12
N LYS A 243 -12.50 -3.59 29.62
CA LYS A 243 -13.27 -4.53 30.47
C LYS A 243 -13.79 -3.85 31.74
N LYS A 244 -12.98 -3.03 32.42
CA LYS A 244 -13.42 -2.25 33.60
C LYS A 244 -14.50 -1.23 33.26
N HIS A 245 -14.52 -0.75 32.01
CA HIS A 245 -15.54 0.17 31.49
C HIS A 245 -16.79 -0.54 30.94
N GLY A 246 -16.91 -1.86 31.08
CA GLY A 246 -18.11 -2.62 30.75
C GLY A 246 -18.17 -3.16 29.33
N ASP A 247 -17.06 -3.10 28.58
CA ASP A 247 -16.96 -3.76 27.28
C ASP A 247 -16.76 -5.28 27.48
N ASN A 248 -17.72 -6.08 27.04
CA ASN A 248 -17.68 -7.54 27.17
C ASN A 248 -17.01 -8.22 25.97
N ASN A 249 -16.83 -7.53 24.84
CA ASN A 249 -16.26 -8.11 23.62
C ASN A 249 -14.75 -8.36 23.73
N VAL A 250 -14.08 -7.76 24.72
CA VAL A 250 -12.64 -7.92 24.94
C VAL A 250 -12.26 -9.18 25.71
N ALA A 251 -13.21 -9.98 26.20
CA ALA A 251 -12.93 -11.10 27.10
C ALA A 251 -12.00 -12.16 26.48
N HIS A 252 -12.25 -12.54 25.23
CA HIS A 252 -11.45 -13.54 24.51
C HIS A 252 -10.00 -13.06 24.29
N ALA A 253 -9.85 -11.86 23.72
CA ALA A 253 -8.52 -11.27 23.51
C ALA A 253 -7.77 -11.08 24.84
N LEU A 254 -8.46 -10.66 25.90
CA LEU A 254 -7.83 -10.50 27.21
C LEU A 254 -7.28 -11.83 27.75
N GLU A 255 -8.01 -12.94 27.57
CA GLU A 255 -7.56 -14.26 27.97
C GLU A 255 -6.31 -14.72 27.20
N GLU A 256 -6.27 -14.48 25.88
CA GLU A 256 -5.10 -14.74 25.04
C GLU A 256 -3.84 -14.03 25.58
N TYR A 257 -3.90 -12.71 25.76
CA TYR A 257 -2.76 -11.93 26.25
C TYR A 257 -2.41 -12.24 27.71
N SER A 258 -3.40 -12.60 28.54
CA SER A 258 -3.18 -13.08 29.91
C SER A 258 -2.31 -14.33 29.93
N ARG A 259 -2.60 -15.29 29.04
CA ARG A 259 -1.83 -16.54 28.88
C ARG A 259 -0.43 -16.27 28.35
N ILE A 260 -0.29 -15.42 27.33
CA ILE A 260 1.01 -15.08 26.73
C ILE A 260 1.94 -14.43 27.75
N LEU A 261 1.41 -13.53 28.59
CA LEU A 261 2.20 -12.77 29.57
C LEU A 261 2.35 -13.47 30.92
N ASP A 262 1.79 -14.67 31.10
CA ASP A 262 1.67 -15.36 32.39
C ASP A 262 1.12 -14.44 33.50
N LYS A 263 0.06 -13.70 33.16
CA LYS A 263 -0.66 -12.79 34.06
C LYS A 263 -2.05 -13.32 34.34
N SER A 264 -2.67 -12.85 35.42
CA SER A 264 -4.08 -13.14 35.71
C SER A 264 -5.01 -12.10 35.08
N SER A 265 -5.96 -12.55 34.25
CA SER A 265 -7.03 -11.72 33.67
C SER A 265 -8.05 -11.23 34.71
N ALA A 266 -8.04 -11.82 35.92
CA ALA A 266 -8.85 -11.40 37.05
C ALA A 266 -8.22 -10.23 37.84
N GLY A 267 -6.90 -10.07 37.78
CA GLY A 267 -6.19 -9.02 38.52
C GLY A 267 -6.33 -7.64 37.89
N CYS A 268 -6.26 -7.54 36.55
CA CYS A 268 -6.17 -6.27 35.79
C CYS A 268 -5.39 -5.17 36.55
N GLU A 269 -4.28 -5.56 37.16
CA GLU A 269 -3.40 -4.67 37.90
C GLU A 269 -2.63 -3.81 36.89
N LYS A 270 -2.47 -2.54 37.20
CA LYS A 270 -1.74 -1.61 36.35
C LYS A 270 -0.26 -2.01 36.38
N VAL A 271 0.36 -2.28 35.23
CA VAL A 271 1.80 -2.54 35.20
C VAL A 271 2.51 -1.20 35.45
N GLU A 272 3.51 -1.18 36.31
CA GLU A 272 4.28 0.04 36.52
C GLU A 272 5.12 0.35 35.26
N GLY A 273 5.07 1.60 34.79
CA GLY A 273 5.92 2.10 33.70
C GLY A 273 5.28 2.16 32.31
N THR A 274 4.12 1.54 32.11
CA THR A 274 3.32 1.61 30.88
C THR A 274 2.39 2.83 30.91
N ARG A 275 2.38 3.61 29.82
CA ARG A 275 1.38 4.65 29.61
C ARG A 275 0.22 4.02 28.86
N GLN A 276 -0.93 3.86 29.53
CA GLN A 276 -2.16 3.38 28.90
C GLN A 276 -2.50 4.23 27.68
N PRO A 277 -2.50 3.64 26.48
CA PRO A 277 -2.97 4.35 25.33
C PRO A 277 -4.46 4.03 25.13
N ASP A 278 -5.32 4.94 25.58
CA ASP A 278 -6.78 4.87 25.40
C ASP A 278 -7.13 4.88 23.90
N PHE A 279 -7.27 3.69 23.30
CA PHE A 279 -7.70 3.49 21.92
C PHE A 279 -9.11 2.93 21.94
N GLY A 280 -10.10 3.82 21.87
CA GLY A 280 -11.50 3.41 21.73
C GLY A 280 -11.76 2.44 20.56
N ASN A 281 -10.86 2.40 19.56
CA ASN A 281 -11.02 1.66 18.31
C ASN A 281 -9.85 0.68 18.02
N LEU A 282 -9.47 -0.13 19.02
CA LEU A 282 -8.56 -1.27 18.83
C LEU A 282 -9.37 -2.55 18.63
N TRP A 283 -9.26 -3.15 17.44
CA TRP A 283 -9.95 -4.39 17.09
C TRP A 283 -8.96 -5.52 16.86
N LEU A 284 -9.20 -6.66 17.51
CA LEU A 284 -8.30 -7.80 17.52
C LEU A 284 -9.03 -9.05 17.05
N GLY A 285 -8.49 -9.71 16.04
CA GLY A 285 -8.91 -11.04 15.63
C GLY A 285 -8.38 -12.11 16.58
N VAL A 286 -8.98 -13.29 16.50
CA VAL A 286 -8.64 -14.44 17.33
C VAL A 286 -7.36 -15.13 16.84
N ASP A 287 -6.57 -15.63 17.79
CA ASP A 287 -5.50 -16.59 17.54
C ASP A 287 -6.05 -18.03 17.70
N GLU A 288 -6.28 -18.71 16.58
CA GLU A 288 -6.70 -20.12 16.54
C GLU A 288 -5.53 -21.06 16.24
N THR A 289 -4.29 -20.57 16.27
CA THR A 289 -3.13 -21.41 15.94
C THR A 289 -2.94 -22.53 16.97
N THR A 290 -2.70 -23.73 16.45
CA THR A 290 -2.47 -24.89 17.32
C THR A 290 -1.00 -25.03 17.71
N GLY A 291 -0.73 -25.61 18.88
CA GLY A 291 0.65 -25.93 19.28
C GLY A 291 1.39 -26.82 18.28
N TRP A 292 0.65 -27.63 17.51
CA TRP A 292 1.19 -28.46 16.44
C TRP A 292 1.59 -27.65 15.20
N GLU A 293 0.80 -26.66 14.79
CA GLU A 293 1.16 -25.74 13.70
C GLU A 293 2.45 -24.98 14.00
N TYR A 294 2.62 -24.48 15.23
CA TYR A 294 3.87 -23.86 15.67
C TYR A 294 5.06 -24.83 15.61
N PHE A 295 4.84 -26.09 16.02
CA PHE A 295 5.88 -27.12 16.02
C PHE A 295 6.29 -27.51 14.60
N GLU A 296 5.34 -27.71 13.69
CA GLU A 296 5.61 -27.95 12.27
C GLU A 296 6.34 -26.77 11.62
N GLY A 297 5.87 -25.54 11.88
CA GLY A 297 6.51 -24.32 11.41
C GLY A 297 7.98 -24.24 11.84
N SER A 298 8.27 -24.64 13.09
CA SER A 298 9.62 -24.68 13.68
C SER A 298 10.50 -25.77 13.05
N ILE A 299 9.98 -26.99 12.83
CA ILE A 299 10.74 -28.06 12.16
C ILE A 299 11.07 -27.67 10.71
N LYS A 300 10.07 -27.18 9.97
CA LYS A 300 10.24 -26.71 8.58
C LYS A 300 11.29 -25.60 8.51
N TYR A 301 11.36 -24.74 9.53
CA TYR A 301 12.39 -23.69 9.62
C TYR A 301 13.80 -24.27 9.72
N ILE A 302 14.03 -25.18 10.67
CA ILE A 302 15.35 -25.77 10.90
C ILE A 302 15.85 -26.49 9.64
N LEU A 303 14.96 -27.20 8.96
CA LEU A 303 15.27 -27.90 7.70
C LEU A 303 15.64 -26.93 6.56
N THR A 304 15.08 -25.72 6.56
CA THR A 304 15.27 -24.70 5.51
C THR A 304 16.33 -23.65 5.88
N LEU A 305 16.88 -23.69 7.09
CA LEU A 305 17.90 -22.75 7.56
C LEU A 305 19.12 -22.68 6.61
N PRO A 306 19.69 -23.79 6.11
CA PRO A 306 20.81 -23.72 5.17
C PRO A 306 20.46 -22.97 3.88
N THR A 307 19.26 -23.18 3.33
CA THR A 307 18.81 -22.47 2.13
C THR A 307 18.63 -20.97 2.39
N LYS A 308 18.16 -20.60 3.59
CA LYS A 308 17.98 -19.21 4.01
C LYS A 308 19.31 -18.47 4.19
N LEU A 309 20.32 -19.13 4.74
CA LEU A 309 21.67 -18.57 4.85
C LEU A 309 22.29 -18.27 3.48
N VAL A 310 21.89 -19.01 2.44
CA VAL A 310 22.35 -18.80 1.05
C VAL A 310 21.55 -17.68 0.35
N SER A 311 20.25 -17.58 0.60
CA SER A 311 19.39 -16.62 -0.10
C SER A 311 19.33 -15.24 0.57
N ALA A 312 19.46 -15.15 1.90
CA ALA A 312 19.41 -13.89 2.63
C ALA A 312 20.40 -12.84 2.12
N PRO A 313 21.68 -13.18 1.79
CA PRO A 313 22.61 -12.22 1.22
C PRO A 313 22.19 -11.71 -0.17
N VAL A 314 21.52 -12.55 -0.97
CA VAL A 314 21.02 -12.14 -2.28
C VAL A 314 19.87 -11.14 -2.10
N ILE A 315 18.96 -11.40 -1.15
CA ILE A 315 17.86 -10.46 -0.86
C ILE A 315 18.40 -9.16 -0.23
N ASP A 316 19.37 -9.21 0.68
CA ASP A 316 19.96 -8.01 1.28
C ASP A 316 20.69 -7.14 0.23
N ALA A 317 21.53 -7.77 -0.61
CA ALA A 317 22.30 -7.11 -1.67
C ALA A 317 21.37 -6.43 -2.68
N LEU A 318 20.43 -7.21 -3.21
CA LEU A 318 19.58 -6.75 -4.30
C LEU A 318 18.44 -5.87 -3.78
N GLY A 319 17.92 -6.18 -2.60
CA GLY A 319 16.70 -5.60 -2.06
C GLY A 319 16.88 -4.16 -1.60
N THR A 320 18.00 -3.82 -0.95
CA THR A 320 18.25 -2.44 -0.52
C THR A 320 18.30 -1.51 -1.73
N SER A 321 19.04 -1.91 -2.77
CA SER A 321 19.16 -1.15 -4.02
C SER A 321 17.83 -1.07 -4.78
N SER A 322 17.07 -2.18 -4.83
CA SER A 322 15.73 -2.21 -5.44
C SER A 322 14.75 -1.30 -4.72
N TRP A 323 14.74 -1.32 -3.40
CA TRP A 323 13.90 -0.48 -2.56
C TRP A 323 14.18 1.01 -2.77
N ASN A 324 15.46 1.40 -2.83
CA ASN A 324 15.84 2.78 -3.08
C ASN A 324 15.37 3.27 -4.47
N VAL A 325 15.43 2.41 -5.50
CA VAL A 325 14.89 2.75 -6.83
C VAL A 325 13.37 2.85 -6.79
N MET A 326 12.67 1.98 -6.06
CA MET A 326 11.22 2.08 -5.88
C MET A 326 10.82 3.38 -5.16
N LEU A 327 11.56 3.80 -4.11
CA LEU A 327 11.34 5.09 -3.45
C LEU A 327 11.56 6.27 -4.40
N ARG A 328 12.59 6.19 -5.25
CA ARG A 328 12.79 7.17 -6.33
C ARG A 328 11.57 7.20 -7.25
N SER A 329 11.07 6.05 -7.70
CA SER A 329 9.89 5.99 -8.58
C SER A 329 8.64 6.57 -7.92
N VAL A 330 8.43 6.37 -6.61
CA VAL A 330 7.36 7.05 -5.84
C VAL A 330 7.53 8.57 -5.91
N SER A 331 8.74 9.09 -5.72
CA SER A 331 9.01 10.54 -5.86
C SER A 331 8.71 11.04 -7.27
N GLN A 332 9.07 10.27 -8.31
CA GLN A 332 8.82 10.63 -9.71
C GLN A 332 7.33 10.66 -10.10
N LEU A 333 6.45 10.04 -9.30
CA LEU A 333 4.99 10.15 -9.52
C LEU A 333 4.51 11.60 -9.34
N PHE A 334 5.12 12.34 -8.41
CA PHE A 334 4.73 13.69 -8.03
C PHE A 334 5.67 14.78 -8.60
N HIS A 335 6.97 14.50 -8.63
CA HIS A 335 8.02 15.43 -9.08
C HIS A 335 8.87 14.80 -10.16
N HIS A 336 8.82 15.33 -11.38
CA HIS A 336 9.57 14.77 -12.50
C HIS A 336 10.92 15.45 -12.68
N ASP A 337 12.03 14.72 -12.55
CA ASP A 337 13.39 15.28 -12.50
C ASP A 337 14.13 15.35 -13.86
N SER A 338 13.47 15.05 -14.99
CA SER A 338 14.16 15.12 -16.30
C SER A 338 14.38 16.53 -16.83
N ARG A 339 15.38 16.66 -17.72
CA ARG A 339 15.75 17.91 -18.43
C ARG A 339 14.67 18.44 -19.37
N LYS A 340 13.56 17.73 -19.58
CA LYS A 340 12.42 18.20 -20.36
C LYS A 340 11.45 18.93 -19.43
N VAL A 341 11.14 20.18 -19.76
CA VAL A 341 10.36 21.13 -18.95
C VAL A 341 8.92 20.67 -18.67
N SER A 342 8.40 19.66 -19.38
CA SER A 342 7.07 19.08 -19.14
C SER A 342 6.91 17.72 -19.86
N HIS A 343 6.19 16.78 -19.24
CA HIS A 343 5.79 15.49 -19.83
C HIS A 343 4.34 15.45 -20.35
N THR A 344 3.60 16.54 -20.18
CA THR A 344 2.22 16.64 -20.63
C THR A 344 2.11 17.89 -21.50
N GLY A 345 1.24 17.88 -22.52
CA GLY A 345 0.91 19.13 -23.24
C GLY A 345 0.39 20.24 -22.30
N TRP A 346 0.04 19.90 -21.06
CA TRP A 346 -0.48 20.77 -20.02
C TRP A 346 0.59 21.52 -19.22
N GLY A 347 1.81 21.00 -19.07
CA GLY A 347 2.91 21.77 -18.46
C GLY A 347 3.50 22.88 -19.35
N LEU A 348 2.88 23.18 -20.50
CA LEU A 348 3.32 24.21 -21.45
C LEU A 348 2.27 25.30 -21.75
N SER A 349 1.22 25.43 -20.93
CA SER A 349 0.22 26.49 -21.07
C SER A 349 -0.30 26.82 -19.66
N GLN A 350 -0.08 27.99 -19.05
CA GLN A 350 -0.06 29.36 -19.54
C GLN A 350 0.89 30.23 -18.68
N ASN A 351 1.39 31.32 -19.26
CA ASN A 351 2.01 32.50 -18.60
C ASN A 351 3.50 32.54 -18.20
N GLY A 352 4.34 31.54 -18.50
CA GLY A 352 5.80 31.73 -18.34
C GLY A 352 6.27 32.03 -16.90
N THR A 353 5.40 31.84 -15.91
CA THR A 353 5.78 31.69 -14.52
C THR A 353 6.11 30.23 -14.33
N HIS A 354 7.39 29.92 -14.09
CA HIS A 354 7.80 28.60 -13.63
C HIS A 354 7.11 28.34 -12.30
N ASP A 355 5.95 27.68 -12.33
CA ASP A 355 5.43 27.06 -11.14
C ASP A 355 6.33 25.86 -10.87
N PHE A 356 7.18 25.98 -9.86
CA PHE A 356 8.08 24.91 -9.43
C PHE A 356 7.31 23.74 -8.79
N SER A 357 5.98 23.80 -8.73
CA SER A 357 5.15 22.74 -8.18
C SER A 357 4.81 21.67 -9.23
N GLN A 358 5.25 20.43 -8.93
CA GLN A 358 4.52 19.21 -9.24
C GLN A 358 4.28 18.89 -10.73
N THR A 359 5.35 18.64 -11.48
CA THR A 359 5.33 18.21 -12.89
C THR A 359 5.03 16.72 -13.11
N GLY A 360 4.86 15.93 -12.04
CA GLY A 360 4.63 14.49 -12.11
C GLY A 360 3.27 14.11 -12.69
N ALA A 361 3.20 12.96 -13.34
CA ALA A 361 1.97 12.48 -13.99
C ALA A 361 0.81 12.31 -12.99
N LEU A 362 1.11 11.90 -11.75
CA LEU A 362 0.09 11.69 -10.72
C LEU A 362 -0.42 13.03 -10.16
N SER A 363 0.46 14.03 -10.01
CA SER A 363 0.07 15.38 -9.59
C SER A 363 -0.85 16.04 -10.62
N VAL A 364 -0.58 15.89 -11.92
CA VAL A 364 -1.47 16.36 -12.99
C VAL A 364 -2.86 15.73 -12.89
N PHE A 365 -2.93 14.42 -12.61
CA PHE A 365 -4.21 13.73 -12.40
C PHE A 365 -4.98 14.28 -11.19
N PHE A 366 -4.31 14.45 -10.05
CA PHE A 366 -4.97 14.93 -8.83
C PHE A 366 -5.39 16.40 -8.91
N GLU A 367 -4.63 17.26 -9.59
CA GLU A 367 -5.05 18.65 -9.83
C GLU A 367 -6.30 18.69 -10.72
N GLU A 368 -6.38 17.85 -11.75
CA GLU A 368 -7.61 17.76 -12.57
C GLU A 368 -8.79 17.16 -11.80
N LEU A 369 -8.54 16.16 -10.94
CA LEU A 369 -9.56 15.59 -10.06
C LEU A 369 -10.10 16.66 -9.10
N ARG A 370 -9.20 17.44 -8.50
CA ARG A 370 -9.51 18.57 -7.62
C ARG A 370 -10.32 19.62 -8.36
N ARG A 371 -9.89 20.06 -9.55
CA ARG A 371 -10.61 21.02 -10.38
C ARG A 371 -12.04 20.55 -10.69
N LYS A 372 -12.20 19.26 -10.99
CA LYS A 372 -13.50 18.65 -11.33
C LYS A 372 -14.43 18.51 -10.13
N ILE A 373 -13.92 18.14 -8.96
CA ILE A 373 -14.73 17.92 -7.75
C ILE A 373 -15.03 19.21 -7.00
N CYS A 374 -14.06 20.12 -6.92
CA CYS A 374 -14.18 21.36 -6.15
C CYS A 374 -14.85 22.49 -6.92
N HIS A 375 -15.16 22.30 -8.21
CA HIS A 375 -15.69 23.33 -9.12
C HIS A 375 -14.87 24.63 -9.07
N ASP A 376 -13.54 24.48 -9.07
CA ASP A 376 -12.62 25.61 -9.22
C ASP A 376 -12.79 26.14 -10.66
N ASP A 377 -13.72 27.10 -10.83
CA ASP A 377 -14.03 27.70 -12.13
C ASP A 377 -12.78 28.33 -12.74
N LYS A 378 -12.57 28.08 -14.03
CA LYS A 378 -11.56 28.76 -14.86
C LYS A 378 -11.97 30.22 -15.07
N GLN A 379 -11.94 31.03 -14.02
CA GLN A 379 -12.12 32.48 -14.16
C GLN A 379 -11.36 33.28 -13.11
N SER A 380 -10.19 32.78 -12.69
CA SER A 380 -9.11 33.68 -12.31
C SER A 380 -7.98 33.54 -13.32
N SER A 381 -7.82 34.57 -14.15
CA SER A 381 -6.67 34.77 -15.03
C SER A 381 -5.37 35.06 -14.25
N ASP A 382 -5.44 35.04 -12.92
CA ASP A 382 -4.31 35.27 -12.04
C ASP A 382 -3.80 33.91 -11.56
N ALA A 383 -2.75 33.40 -12.21
CA ALA A 383 -2.00 32.21 -11.77
C ALA A 383 -1.37 32.34 -10.36
N ALA A 384 -1.60 33.49 -9.69
CA ALA A 384 -1.20 33.80 -8.33
C ALA A 384 -2.38 33.96 -7.36
N ALA A 385 -3.63 33.73 -7.79
CA ALA A 385 -4.77 33.73 -6.89
C ALA A 385 -4.60 32.58 -5.87
N PRO A 386 -4.69 32.85 -4.56
CA PRO A 386 -4.52 31.81 -3.55
C PRO A 386 -5.58 30.72 -3.79
N LYS A 387 -5.13 29.47 -3.95
CA LYS A 387 -6.01 28.29 -3.97
C LYS A 387 -7.00 28.45 -2.82
N SER A 388 -8.31 28.37 -3.11
CA SER A 388 -9.32 28.43 -2.06
C SER A 388 -8.97 27.38 -1.01
N GLU A 389 -8.92 27.77 0.27
CA GLU A 389 -8.39 26.88 1.31
C GLU A 389 -9.31 25.67 1.56
N LYS A 390 -10.57 25.74 1.09
CA LYS A 390 -11.60 24.72 1.29
C LYS A 390 -12.30 24.39 -0.04
N CYS A 391 -12.22 23.12 -0.44
CA CYS A 391 -12.95 22.55 -1.58
C CYS A 391 -14.48 22.68 -1.35
N ALA A 392 -15.20 23.33 -2.27
CA ALA A 392 -16.65 23.54 -2.13
C ALA A 392 -17.45 22.22 -2.18
N ASN A 393 -17.02 21.27 -3.01
CA ASN A 393 -17.59 19.93 -3.16
C ASN A 393 -19.14 19.93 -3.28
N GLU A 394 -19.69 20.76 -4.16
CA GLU A 394 -21.15 20.96 -4.30
C GLU A 394 -21.90 19.67 -4.64
N ASP A 395 -21.22 18.76 -5.34
CA ASP A 395 -21.76 17.45 -5.73
C ASP A 395 -21.71 16.40 -4.61
N GLY A 396 -21.12 16.71 -3.46
CA GLY A 396 -21.04 15.79 -2.32
C GLY A 396 -20.24 14.52 -2.60
N TRP A 397 -19.08 14.66 -3.27
CA TRP A 397 -18.15 13.56 -3.50
C TRP A 397 -17.47 13.12 -2.19
N GLU A 398 -17.21 11.83 -2.06
CA GLU A 398 -16.43 11.24 -0.97
C GLU A 398 -15.32 10.36 -1.55
N ILE A 399 -14.08 10.60 -1.13
CA ILE A 399 -12.90 9.84 -1.57
C ILE A 399 -12.44 8.90 -0.46
N THR A 400 -12.29 7.63 -0.81
CA THR A 400 -11.60 6.63 0.01
C THR A 400 -10.24 6.35 -0.60
N LEU A 401 -9.18 6.63 0.16
CA LEU A 401 -7.80 6.30 -0.21
C LEU A 401 -7.43 4.95 0.38
N VAL A 402 -6.99 4.00 -0.46
CA VAL A 402 -6.53 2.68 0.00
C VAL A 402 -5.08 2.48 -0.43
N GLY A 403 -4.17 2.46 0.53
CA GLY A 403 -2.74 2.23 0.30
C GLY A 403 -2.32 0.85 0.80
N HIS A 404 -1.98 -0.07 -0.10
CA HIS A 404 -1.38 -1.35 0.26
C HIS A 404 0.14 -1.23 0.32
N SER A 405 0.78 -1.68 1.41
CA SER A 405 2.25 -1.74 1.51
C SER A 405 2.89 -0.40 1.15
N MET A 406 3.74 -0.36 0.14
CA MET A 406 4.39 0.86 -0.36
C MET A 406 3.41 1.91 -0.90
N GLY A 407 2.21 1.51 -1.31
CA GLY A 407 1.12 2.43 -1.65
C GLY A 407 0.71 3.34 -0.51
N ALA A 408 0.96 2.95 0.76
CA ALA A 408 0.77 3.83 1.92
C ALA A 408 1.67 5.09 1.88
N ILE A 409 2.87 4.97 1.32
CA ILE A 409 3.77 6.12 1.15
C ILE A 409 3.17 7.10 0.13
N ILE A 410 2.62 6.58 -0.97
CA ILE A 410 1.94 7.38 -1.99
C ILE A 410 0.69 8.05 -1.39
N VAL A 411 -0.10 7.35 -0.57
CA VAL A 411 -1.22 7.93 0.18
C VAL A 411 -0.77 9.11 1.03
N ASN A 412 0.34 8.98 1.77
CA ASN A 412 0.86 10.09 2.58
C ASN A 412 1.26 11.30 1.72
N HIS A 413 1.87 11.06 0.55
CA HIS A 413 2.16 12.13 -0.41
C HIS A 413 0.87 12.81 -0.92
N ILE A 414 -0.15 12.03 -1.29
CA ILE A 414 -1.45 12.56 -1.74
C ILE A 414 -2.08 13.43 -0.65
N ILE A 415 -2.05 13.01 0.62
CA ILE A 415 -2.62 13.78 1.72
C ILE A 415 -1.85 15.09 1.95
N ARG A 416 -0.52 15.05 1.85
CA ARG A 416 0.33 16.25 2.00
C ARG A 416 0.10 17.28 0.90
N GLU A 417 -0.13 16.84 -0.34
CA GLU A 417 -0.24 17.72 -1.51
C GLU A 417 -1.69 18.08 -1.90
N PHE A 418 -2.63 17.16 -1.70
CA PHE A 418 -4.03 17.23 -2.16
C PHE A 418 -5.04 16.91 -1.04
N GLY A 419 -4.68 17.15 0.22
CA GLY A 419 -5.53 16.87 1.38
C GLY A 419 -6.81 17.72 1.47
N ASP A 420 -6.95 18.76 0.65
CA ASP A 420 -8.15 19.60 0.56
C ASP A 420 -9.31 18.90 -0.16
N LEU A 421 -9.03 17.89 -0.99
CA LEU A 421 -10.00 16.97 -1.57
C LEU A 421 -10.95 16.38 -0.50
N PRO A 422 -12.18 15.98 -0.85
CA PRO A 422 -13.15 15.43 0.10
C PRO A 422 -12.82 13.96 0.46
N ILE A 423 -11.64 13.74 1.04
CA ILE A 423 -11.22 12.44 1.56
C ILE A 423 -12.01 12.16 2.83
N ARG A 424 -12.69 11.02 2.86
CA ARG A 424 -13.49 10.54 4.02
C ARG A 424 -12.77 9.43 4.77
N ASN A 425 -12.16 8.49 4.03
CA ASN A 425 -11.50 7.32 4.60
C ASN A 425 -10.08 7.20 4.08
N VAL A 426 -9.15 6.91 4.99
CA VAL A 426 -7.76 6.53 4.68
C VAL A 426 -7.52 5.13 5.21
N VAL A 427 -7.35 4.16 4.31
CA VAL A 427 -7.19 2.75 4.62
C VAL A 427 -5.76 2.32 4.30
N TYR A 428 -4.99 2.03 5.34
CA TYR A 428 -3.65 1.48 5.25
C TYR A 428 -3.73 -0.04 5.36
N MET A 429 -3.29 -0.75 4.32
CA MET A 429 -3.20 -2.22 4.34
C MET A 429 -1.75 -2.63 4.41
N ALA A 430 -1.33 -3.18 5.56
CA ALA A 430 0.05 -3.57 5.82
C ALA A 430 1.06 -2.48 5.37
N ALA A 431 0.88 -1.26 5.86
CA ALA A 431 1.60 -0.08 5.38
C ALA A 431 3.13 -0.19 5.50
N ALA A 432 3.83 0.06 4.39
CA ALA A 432 5.29 0.15 4.36
C ALA A 432 5.82 1.57 4.63
N SER A 433 4.94 2.55 4.87
CA SER A 433 5.35 3.87 5.36
C SER A 433 6.04 3.75 6.71
N THR A 434 6.96 4.66 7.00
CA THR A 434 7.53 4.75 8.35
C THR A 434 6.49 5.29 9.32
N ILE A 435 6.66 5.00 10.60
CA ILE A 435 5.82 5.60 11.64
C ILE A 435 5.91 7.12 11.59
N GLN A 436 7.12 7.66 11.39
CA GLN A 436 7.35 9.09 11.34
C GLN A 436 6.61 9.76 10.17
N ASP A 437 6.73 9.23 8.95
CA ASP A 437 6.03 9.77 7.77
C ASP A 437 4.50 9.77 7.96
N TYR A 438 3.97 8.74 8.62
CA TYR A 438 2.57 8.69 9.02
C TYR A 438 2.20 9.78 10.04
N GLN A 439 2.97 9.92 11.13
CA GLN A 439 2.68 10.90 12.17
C GLN A 439 2.77 12.33 11.64
N ASP A 440 3.81 12.62 10.84
CA ASP A 440 4.06 13.93 10.23
C ASP A 440 3.01 14.28 9.16
N THR A 441 2.32 13.29 8.60
CA THR A 441 1.27 13.48 7.60
C THR A 441 -0.13 13.49 8.22
N ILE A 442 -0.52 12.41 8.90
CA ILE A 442 -1.89 12.15 9.33
C ILE A 442 -2.28 13.00 10.54
N PHE A 443 -1.38 13.24 11.50
CA PHE A 443 -1.75 14.03 12.67
C PHE A 443 -2.10 15.48 12.33
N PRO A 444 -1.29 16.24 11.57
CA PRO A 444 -1.69 17.57 11.16
C PRO A 444 -2.91 17.54 10.23
N TYR A 445 -3.05 16.51 9.39
CA TYR A 445 -4.19 16.36 8.50
C TYR A 445 -5.52 16.23 9.25
N LEU A 446 -5.61 15.31 10.21
CA LEU A 446 -6.81 15.13 11.04
C LEU A 446 -7.10 16.36 11.89
N LYS A 447 -6.07 17.02 12.43
CA LYS A 447 -6.24 18.29 13.18
C LYS A 447 -6.85 19.39 12.33
N LYS A 448 -6.51 19.44 11.03
CA LYS A 448 -7.04 20.45 10.10
C LYS A 448 -8.47 20.12 9.66
N ARG A 449 -8.78 18.84 9.42
CA ARG A 449 -10.03 18.42 8.77
C ARG A 449 -11.17 18.09 9.72
N ASN A 450 -10.87 17.58 10.91
CA ASN A 450 -11.90 17.06 11.80
C ASN A 450 -12.33 18.09 12.83
N HIS A 451 -13.58 18.00 13.23
CA HIS A 451 -14.11 18.80 14.32
C HIS A 451 -13.54 18.34 15.66
N TRP A 452 -13.27 19.29 16.55
CA TRP A 452 -12.72 19.01 17.86
C TRP A 452 -13.87 18.95 18.88
N ALA A 453 -14.29 17.73 19.22
CA ALA A 453 -15.21 17.51 20.33
C ALA A 453 -14.49 17.60 21.68
N LEU A 454 -15.22 18.00 22.73
CA LEU A 454 -14.72 17.96 24.10
C LEU A 454 -14.38 16.50 24.51
N PRO A 455 -13.33 16.26 25.32
CA PRO A 455 -12.87 14.92 25.72
C PRO A 455 -13.92 14.02 26.40
N SER A 456 -15.07 14.56 26.79
CA SER A 456 -16.15 13.88 27.50
C SER A 456 -17.03 12.99 26.61
N ASP A 457 -17.00 13.16 25.29
CA ASP A 457 -17.77 12.31 24.36
C ASP A 457 -16.92 11.13 23.89
N LYS A 458 -17.34 9.91 24.24
CA LYS A 458 -16.65 8.64 23.97
C LYS A 458 -17.24 7.85 22.79
N SER A 459 -18.25 8.37 22.07
CA SER A 459 -18.81 7.64 20.94
C SER A 459 -17.81 7.55 19.79
N ASN A 460 -17.65 6.34 19.21
CA ASN A 460 -16.88 6.16 17.99
C ASN A 460 -17.60 6.86 16.82
N LEU A 461 -16.99 7.93 16.29
CA LEU A 461 -17.50 8.69 15.16
C LEU A 461 -17.22 8.00 13.81
N CYS A 462 -16.23 7.11 13.78
CA CYS A 462 -15.90 6.28 12.62
C CYS A 462 -16.80 5.04 12.60
N SER A 463 -18.09 5.23 12.27
CA SER A 463 -19.00 4.11 12.07
C SER A 463 -18.78 3.48 10.70
N THR A 464 -18.59 2.16 10.68
CA THR A 464 -18.58 1.32 9.47
C THR A 464 -20.00 0.87 9.07
N ASP A 465 -21.04 1.28 9.81
CA ASP A 465 -22.42 0.87 9.56
C ASP A 465 -23.06 1.60 8.37
N LYS A 466 -23.88 0.86 7.63
CA LYS A 466 -24.66 1.35 6.46
C LYS A 466 -25.78 2.33 6.80
N LYS A 467 -25.98 2.72 8.06
CA LYS A 467 -27.03 3.67 8.40
C LYS A 467 -26.51 5.08 8.11
N PRO A 468 -27.12 5.81 7.16
CA PRO A 468 -26.76 7.19 6.96
C PRO A 468 -26.96 7.94 8.29
N PRO A 469 -25.93 8.65 8.78
CA PRO A 469 -26.09 9.49 9.95
C PRO A 469 -27.28 10.43 9.75
N THR A 470 -28.09 10.58 10.80
CA THR A 470 -29.32 11.36 10.77
C THR A 470 -29.08 12.87 10.67
N SER A 471 -27.82 13.33 10.74
CA SER A 471 -27.44 14.73 10.65
C SER A 471 -26.38 14.99 9.56
N SER A 472 -26.46 16.16 8.92
CA SER A 472 -25.48 16.62 7.94
C SER A 472 -24.12 16.96 8.53
N ILE A 473 -24.00 17.04 9.86
CA ILE A 473 -22.79 17.44 10.60
C ILE A 473 -21.82 16.24 10.76
N GLU A 474 -22.32 14.99 10.74
CA GLU A 474 -21.50 13.77 10.88
C GLU A 474 -20.75 13.37 9.59
N ARG A 475 -21.04 14.02 8.45
CA ARG A 475 -20.51 13.65 7.13
C ARG A 475 -19.11 14.20 6.80
N GLU A 476 -18.51 15.06 7.62
CA GLU A 476 -17.26 15.75 7.26
C GLU A 476 -15.97 15.14 7.83
N ASP A 477 -16.03 14.45 8.98
CA ASP A 477 -14.80 13.96 9.63
C ASP A 477 -14.08 12.84 8.85
N VAL A 478 -12.76 12.87 8.87
CA VAL A 478 -11.89 11.87 8.24
C VAL A 478 -11.62 10.73 9.23
N CYS A 479 -11.73 9.49 8.74
CA CYS A 479 -11.39 8.29 9.49
C CYS A 479 -10.19 7.56 8.87
N VAL A 480 -9.29 7.10 9.73
CA VAL A 480 -8.08 6.36 9.35
C VAL A 480 -8.18 4.93 9.87
N TYR A 481 -7.87 3.96 9.02
CA TYR A 481 -7.95 2.54 9.33
C TYR A 481 -6.60 1.89 9.04
N HIS A 482 -6.03 1.20 10.03
CA HIS A 482 -4.81 0.42 9.90
C HIS A 482 -5.13 -1.06 9.91
N LEU A 483 -5.09 -1.69 8.75
CA LEU A 483 -5.35 -3.11 8.52
C LEU A 483 -4.02 -3.87 8.56
N MET A 484 -3.80 -4.68 9.59
CA MET A 484 -2.51 -5.31 9.89
C MET A 484 -2.65 -6.81 10.15
N LEU A 485 -1.62 -7.58 9.78
CA LEU A 485 -1.57 -9.00 10.12
C LEU A 485 -1.33 -9.18 11.63
N HIS A 486 -1.71 -10.36 12.10
CA HIS A 486 -1.25 -10.88 13.37
C HIS A 486 0.28 -10.93 13.41
N GLU A 487 0.89 -10.70 14.58
CA GLU A 487 2.34 -10.71 14.75
C GLU A 487 2.96 -12.03 14.27
N ALA A 488 2.35 -13.16 14.64
CA ALA A 488 2.79 -14.49 14.23
C ALA A 488 2.73 -14.71 12.71
N ALA A 489 1.65 -14.29 12.04
CA ALA A 489 1.50 -14.38 10.59
C ALA A 489 2.52 -13.48 9.87
N GLU A 490 2.71 -12.26 10.37
CA GLU A 490 3.66 -11.28 9.85
C GLU A 490 5.10 -11.79 9.90
N SER A 491 5.50 -12.46 10.97
CA SER A 491 6.85 -13.06 11.12
C SER A 491 6.98 -14.44 10.46
N GLY A 492 5.88 -15.18 10.33
CA GLY A 492 5.86 -16.55 9.85
C GLY A 492 5.66 -16.69 8.34
N GLU A 493 5.33 -15.60 7.64
CA GLU A 493 5.04 -15.61 6.20
C GLU A 493 6.18 -16.24 5.37
N TRP A 494 5.81 -17.09 4.43
CA TRP A 494 6.69 -17.67 3.41
C TRP A 494 6.41 -17.09 2.02
N LEU A 495 7.46 -16.97 1.20
CA LEU A 495 7.33 -16.44 -0.16
C LEU A 495 6.85 -17.47 -1.20
N SER A 496 6.98 -18.77 -0.92
CA SER A 496 6.61 -19.86 -1.84
C SER A 496 6.05 -21.06 -1.08
N ASP A 497 4.92 -21.60 -1.56
CA ASP A 497 4.23 -22.73 -0.94
C ASP A 497 4.91 -24.09 -1.21
N VAL A 498 5.92 -24.15 -2.10
CA VAL A 498 6.57 -25.40 -2.53
C VAL A 498 7.96 -25.59 -1.91
N LEU A 499 8.70 -24.50 -1.69
CA LEU A 499 10.03 -24.48 -1.07
C LEU A 499 10.15 -23.17 -0.26
N ASP A 500 10.73 -23.22 0.95
CA ASP A 500 11.00 -22.05 1.82
C ASP A 500 12.50 -21.65 1.78
N PRO A 501 13.09 -21.31 0.61
CA PRO A 501 14.50 -21.01 0.54
C PRO A 501 14.81 -19.58 1.00
N PHE A 502 13.82 -18.73 1.21
CA PHE A 502 13.97 -17.29 1.50
C PHE A 502 13.77 -17.00 3.00
N PRO A 503 14.31 -15.89 3.54
CA PRO A 503 14.03 -15.46 4.90
C PRO A 503 12.51 -15.40 5.16
N ARG A 504 12.06 -15.80 6.34
CA ARG A 504 10.64 -15.70 6.72
C ARG A 504 10.27 -14.30 7.15
N GLY A 505 8.97 -14.05 7.10
CA GLY A 505 8.35 -12.80 7.47
C GLY A 505 7.93 -12.02 6.25
N SER A 506 6.97 -11.13 6.47
CA SER A 506 6.43 -10.26 5.44
C SER A 506 7.51 -9.35 4.86
N LEU A 507 7.17 -8.70 3.74
CA LEU A 507 7.99 -7.63 3.20
C LEU A 507 8.29 -6.54 4.24
N LEU A 508 7.40 -6.26 5.19
CA LEU A 508 7.64 -5.23 6.21
C LEU A 508 8.71 -5.66 7.22
N VAL A 509 8.74 -6.94 7.59
CA VAL A 509 9.81 -7.53 8.40
C VAL A 509 11.14 -7.42 7.67
N TRP A 510 11.15 -7.65 6.35
CA TRP A 510 12.37 -7.50 5.55
C TRP A 510 12.81 -6.04 5.44
N LEU A 511 11.87 -5.11 5.30
CA LEU A 511 12.18 -3.68 5.26
C LEU A 511 12.86 -3.22 6.55
N ASP A 512 12.34 -3.60 7.70
CA ASP A 512 12.90 -3.24 9.00
C ASP A 512 14.28 -3.90 9.24
N ASN A 513 14.46 -5.17 8.87
CA ASN A 513 15.65 -5.93 9.27
C ASN A 513 16.78 -5.95 8.23
N PHE A 514 16.45 -5.84 6.95
CA PHE A 514 17.40 -6.03 5.85
C PHE A 514 17.51 -4.82 4.92
N LEU A 515 16.40 -4.18 4.55
CA LEU A 515 16.43 -3.25 3.41
C LEU A 515 16.61 -1.78 3.79
N THR A 516 16.15 -1.35 4.98
CA THR A 516 16.05 0.09 5.32
C THR A 516 16.83 0.56 6.54
N HIS A 517 17.32 -0.35 7.39
CA HIS A 517 18.21 -0.02 8.53
C HIS A 517 17.67 1.09 9.45
N PRO A 518 16.48 0.90 10.06
CA PRO A 518 15.89 1.91 10.92
C PRO A 518 16.83 2.24 12.10
N LEU A 519 17.13 3.53 12.27
CA LEU A 519 17.98 4.02 13.36
C LEU A 519 17.15 4.38 14.61
N SER A 520 15.87 4.69 14.41
CA SER A 520 14.91 5.00 15.45
C SER A 520 13.65 4.14 15.31
N ARG A 521 12.82 4.10 16.37
CA ARG A 521 11.49 3.49 16.29
C ARG A 521 10.58 4.19 15.27
N GLY A 522 10.80 5.49 15.02
CA GLY A 522 10.06 6.26 14.01
C GLY A 522 10.33 5.80 12.57
N ASP A 523 11.51 5.23 12.31
CA ASP A 523 11.92 4.76 10.99
C ASP A 523 11.37 3.36 10.64
N ARG A 524 10.81 2.66 11.63
CA ARG A 524 10.24 1.32 11.43
C ARG A 524 8.91 1.38 10.68
N ARG A 525 8.56 0.27 10.02
CA ARG A 525 7.33 0.17 9.24
C ARG A 525 6.08 0.21 10.12
N LEU A 526 5.16 1.09 9.76
CA LEU A 526 3.88 1.33 10.45
C LEU A 526 2.96 0.11 10.43
N GLY A 527 2.93 -0.63 9.31
CA GLY A 527 2.00 -1.73 9.08
C GLY A 527 2.25 -2.98 9.92
N ARG A 528 3.32 -3.00 10.72
CA ARG A 528 3.55 -4.06 11.72
C ARG A 528 2.85 -3.67 13.01
N PHE A 529 1.93 -4.51 13.47
CA PHE A 529 1.12 -4.25 14.67
C PHE A 529 1.96 -3.89 15.90
N THR A 530 3.05 -4.62 16.16
CA THR A 530 3.97 -4.35 17.26
C THR A 530 4.58 -2.94 17.20
N ASN A 531 5.05 -2.53 16.02
CA ASN A 531 5.60 -1.19 15.81
C ASN A 531 4.52 -0.12 16.02
N PHE A 532 3.31 -0.33 15.49
CA PHE A 532 2.21 0.62 15.63
C PHE A 532 1.83 0.83 17.09
N ILE A 533 1.51 -0.24 17.82
CA ILE A 533 1.06 -0.15 19.23
C ILE A 533 2.11 0.56 20.08
N LEU A 534 3.39 0.24 19.89
CA LEU A 534 4.47 0.90 20.60
C LEU A 534 4.60 2.38 20.27
N ALA A 535 4.28 2.82 19.05
CA ALA A 535 4.34 4.24 18.68
C ALA A 535 3.04 4.99 18.98
N ALA A 536 1.94 4.28 19.14
CA ALA A 536 0.62 4.88 19.19
C ALA A 536 0.38 5.69 20.48
N HIS A 537 1.22 5.54 21.52
CA HIS A 537 1.25 6.44 22.67
C HIS A 537 1.62 7.89 22.32
N HIS A 538 2.26 8.13 21.17
CA HIS A 538 2.49 9.47 20.62
C HIS A 538 1.25 10.07 19.95
N THR A 539 0.18 9.30 19.77
CA THR A 539 -1.07 9.80 19.19
C THR A 539 -1.72 10.80 20.16
N PRO A 540 -1.93 12.05 19.75
CA PRO A 540 -2.61 13.04 20.58
C PRO A 540 -4.00 12.53 20.99
N PRO A 541 -4.41 12.67 22.27
CA PRO A 541 -5.68 12.13 22.77
C PRO A 541 -6.90 12.53 21.93
N GLU A 542 -6.91 13.75 21.41
CA GLU A 542 -7.98 14.28 20.56
C GLU A 542 -8.14 13.55 19.22
N LEU A 543 -7.06 12.92 18.71
CA LEU A 543 -7.06 12.24 17.41
C LEU A 543 -7.41 10.76 17.50
N ARG A 544 -7.31 10.15 18.69
CA ARG A 544 -7.42 8.69 18.86
C ARG A 544 -8.76 8.13 18.39
N ARG A 545 -9.85 8.90 18.51
CA ARG A 545 -11.20 8.53 18.06
C ARG A 545 -11.35 8.40 16.53
N TYR A 546 -10.41 8.95 15.77
CA TYR A 546 -10.42 8.94 14.30
C TYR A 546 -9.47 7.89 13.71
N ILE A 547 -8.71 7.19 14.56
CA ILE A 547 -7.70 6.21 14.16
C ILE A 547 -8.16 4.85 14.66
N ASN A 548 -8.43 3.95 13.71
CA ASN A 548 -8.90 2.59 13.94
C ASN A 548 -7.75 1.63 13.66
N ILE A 549 -7.52 0.70 14.59
CA ILE A 549 -6.41 -0.25 14.54
C ILE A 549 -7.00 -1.65 14.44
N VAL A 550 -6.73 -2.36 13.35
CA VAL A 550 -7.29 -3.68 13.07
C VAL A 550 -6.17 -4.69 12.96
N LYS A 551 -6.13 -5.61 13.91
CA LYS A 551 -5.25 -6.79 13.85
C LYS A 551 -6.08 -7.99 13.42
N PHE A 552 -5.81 -8.55 12.25
CA PHE A 552 -6.51 -9.75 11.80
C PHE A 552 -6.09 -10.98 12.61
N GLY A 553 -6.98 -11.97 12.68
CA GLY A 553 -6.71 -13.24 13.37
C GLY A 553 -5.73 -14.13 12.60
N VAL A 554 -5.26 -15.18 13.27
CA VAL A 554 -4.26 -16.11 12.73
C VAL A 554 -4.66 -17.56 12.98
N GLY A 555 -4.28 -18.44 12.04
CA GLY A 555 -4.54 -19.89 12.12
C GLY A 555 -5.33 -20.40 10.92
N ASP A 556 -5.24 -21.72 10.69
CA ASP A 556 -5.85 -22.38 9.51
C ASP A 556 -7.40 -22.30 9.51
N GLY A 557 -8.01 -22.13 10.68
CA GLY A 557 -9.46 -21.95 10.85
C GLY A 557 -9.97 -20.54 10.56
N VAL A 558 -9.09 -19.55 10.43
CA VAL A 558 -9.48 -18.14 10.37
C VAL A 558 -9.58 -17.65 8.92
N LEU A 559 -10.74 -17.07 8.57
CA LEU A 559 -11.02 -16.55 7.23
C LEU A 559 -10.29 -15.24 6.89
N SER A 560 -9.43 -14.72 7.77
CA SER A 560 -8.72 -13.45 7.57
C SER A 560 -7.43 -13.59 6.75
N PRO A 561 -6.82 -12.47 6.29
CA PRO A 561 -5.50 -12.50 5.66
C PRO A 561 -4.45 -13.14 6.56
N GLN A 562 -3.72 -14.12 6.02
CA GLN A 562 -2.59 -14.81 6.68
C GLN A 562 -1.23 -14.42 6.07
N LYS A 563 -1.25 -13.84 4.86
CA LYS A 563 -0.05 -13.39 4.14
C LYS A 563 -0.17 -11.92 3.74
N HIS A 564 0.94 -11.22 3.61
CA HIS A 564 0.99 -9.79 3.26
C HIS A 564 0.31 -9.47 1.92
N GLY A 565 0.42 -10.39 0.95
CA GLY A 565 -0.24 -10.27 -0.35
C GLY A 565 -1.77 -10.43 -0.30
N GLU A 566 -2.31 -11.07 0.73
CA GLU A 566 -3.74 -11.41 0.80
C GLU A 566 -4.64 -10.19 1.07
N PHE A 567 -4.11 -9.07 1.55
CA PHE A 567 -4.88 -7.82 1.65
C PHE A 567 -5.42 -7.33 0.30
N GLY A 568 -4.65 -7.49 -0.79
CA GLY A 568 -5.05 -7.04 -2.11
C GLY A 568 -5.89 -8.04 -2.92
N GLY A 569 -5.98 -9.29 -2.45
CA GLY A 569 -6.63 -10.39 -3.21
C GLY A 569 -7.74 -11.13 -2.46
N LYS A 570 -7.58 -11.35 -1.15
CA LYS A 570 -8.51 -12.09 -0.29
C LYS A 570 -9.48 -11.15 0.41
N LEU A 571 -9.01 -10.02 0.95
CA LEU A 571 -9.86 -9.05 1.64
C LEU A 571 -10.65 -8.20 0.63
N GLU A 572 -11.95 -8.10 0.82
CA GLU A 572 -12.81 -7.17 0.07
C GLU A 572 -12.69 -5.74 0.61
N PHE A 573 -11.49 -5.17 0.49
CA PHE A 573 -11.11 -3.89 1.09
C PHE A 573 -11.91 -2.69 0.59
N TRP A 574 -12.74 -2.83 -0.45
CA TRP A 574 -13.64 -1.76 -0.90
C TRP A 574 -14.95 -1.69 -0.12
N LYS A 575 -15.19 -2.63 0.80
CA LYS A 575 -16.36 -2.66 1.68
C LYS A 575 -15.99 -2.09 3.05
N PRO A 576 -16.58 -0.95 3.47
CA PRO A 576 -16.32 -0.37 4.78
C PRO A 576 -16.64 -1.33 5.94
N GLU A 577 -17.63 -2.22 5.77
CA GLU A 577 -17.97 -3.24 6.76
C GLU A 577 -16.84 -4.26 7.04
N CYS A 578 -15.79 -4.29 6.22
CA CYS A 578 -14.66 -5.21 6.35
C CYS A 578 -13.44 -4.57 7.04
N TRP A 579 -13.52 -3.28 7.39
CA TRP A 579 -12.45 -2.56 8.11
C TRP A 579 -12.71 -2.52 9.61
N GLY A 580 -13.70 -3.26 10.10
CA GLY A 580 -14.16 -3.26 11.49
C GLY A 580 -13.53 -4.36 12.35
N GLU A 581 -14.25 -4.75 13.39
CA GLU A 581 -13.86 -5.83 14.28
C GLU A 581 -13.81 -7.18 13.55
N PRO A 582 -12.64 -7.84 13.44
CA PRO A 582 -12.52 -9.05 12.63
C PRO A 582 -13.44 -10.19 13.04
N ALA A 583 -13.79 -10.27 14.33
CA ALA A 583 -14.74 -11.27 14.85
C ALA A 583 -16.18 -11.03 14.33
N ASP A 584 -16.53 -9.77 14.08
CA ASP A 584 -17.86 -9.35 13.60
C ASP A 584 -17.91 -9.18 12.07
N ASN A 585 -16.76 -9.26 11.40
CA ASN A 585 -16.68 -9.09 9.96
C ASN A 585 -17.56 -10.12 9.23
N PRO A 586 -18.44 -9.68 8.33
CA PRO A 586 -19.23 -10.57 7.50
C PRO A 586 -18.35 -11.58 6.75
N ARG A 587 -18.79 -12.84 6.62
CA ARG A 587 -18.04 -13.87 5.86
C ARG A 587 -17.75 -13.47 4.41
N ASN A 588 -18.54 -12.56 3.83
CA ASN A 588 -18.33 -12.03 2.47
C ASN A 588 -17.28 -10.90 2.41
N CYS A 589 -16.57 -10.62 3.51
CA CYS A 589 -15.37 -9.79 3.51
C CYS A 589 -14.15 -10.51 2.95
N TYR A 590 -14.23 -11.83 2.78
CA TYR A 590 -13.11 -12.67 2.37
C TYR A 590 -13.48 -13.49 1.13
N ARG A 591 -12.68 -13.35 0.08
CA ARG A 591 -12.81 -14.10 -1.17
C ARG A 591 -12.17 -15.48 -1.03
N GLY A 592 -12.78 -16.48 -1.64
CA GLY A 592 -12.25 -17.85 -1.65
C GLY A 592 -12.83 -18.78 -0.59
N ASN A 593 -14.16 -18.90 -0.53
CA ASN A 593 -14.80 -20.09 0.05
C ASN A 593 -14.69 -21.26 -0.94
N GLY A 594 -13.51 -21.85 -1.03
CA GLY A 594 -13.29 -23.13 -1.68
C GLY A 594 -12.20 -23.82 -0.89
N HIS A 595 -12.56 -24.85 -0.13
CA HIS A 595 -11.63 -25.73 0.56
C HIS A 595 -10.38 -26.03 -0.30
N TYR A 596 -9.21 -26.00 0.35
CA TYR A 596 -7.99 -26.64 -0.15
C TYR A 596 -8.26 -28.08 -0.58
#